data_AF-A0A663LRB2-F1
#
_entry.id   AF-A0A663LRB2-F1
#
_cell.length_a   1.000
_cell.length_b   1.000
_cell.length_c   1.000
_cell.angle_alpha   90.00
_cell.angle_beta   90.00
_cell.angle_gamma   90.00
#
_symmetry.space_group_name_H-M   'P 1'
#
loop_
_entity.id
_entity.type
_entity.pdbx_description
1 polymer ?
#
loop_
_entity_poly.entity_id
_entity_poly.type
_entity_poly.pdbx_seq_one_letter_code
_entity_poly.pdbx_strand_id
1 'polypeptide(L)'
;MSTLKVYSTSVTGSREIKSQQSEVTRILDGKNIKYELVDISQDNALREEMRAKAGNPKAIPPQIVNGDHYCGVRALRGGRGGGWVVGSNPH
;
A
#
# COMPACT_ATOMS: atom_id res chain seq x y z
N MET A 1 -15.65 6.00 -11.27
CA MET A 1 -14.60 5.13 -11.84
C MET A 1 -13.59 4.89 -10.74
N SER A 2 -13.50 3.67 -10.22
CA SER A 2 -12.63 3.40 -9.06
C SER A 2 -11.18 3.20 -9.54
N THR A 3 -10.33 4.18 -9.28
CA THR A 3 -8.89 4.13 -9.61
C THR A 3 -8.15 3.49 -8.45
N LEU A 4 -7.46 2.38 -8.70
CA LEU A 4 -6.63 1.73 -7.69
C LEU A 4 -5.31 2.51 -7.56
N LYS A 5 -5.08 3.11 -6.41
CA LYS A 5 -3.85 3.83 -6.05
C LYS A 5 -2.98 2.96 -5.17
N VAL A 6 -1.73 2.79 -5.57
CA VAL A 6 -0.71 2.07 -4.81
C VAL A 6 0.31 3.08 -4.34
N TYR A 7 0.28 3.38 -3.04
CA TYR A 7 1.28 4.22 -2.40
C TYR A 7 2.56 3.43 -2.20
N SER A 8 3.62 3.90 -2.82
CA SER A 8 4.96 3.36 -2.76
C SER A 8 5.94 4.43 -2.25
N THR A 9 7.13 4.02 -1.82
CA THR A 9 8.22 4.96 -1.55
C THR A 9 9.50 4.46 -2.17
N SER A 10 10.13 5.33 -2.94
CA SER A 10 11.48 5.12 -3.48
C SER A 10 12.55 5.31 -2.40
N VAL A 11 12.25 6.09 -1.36
CA VAL A 11 13.15 6.35 -0.23
C VAL A 11 12.72 5.50 0.97
N THR A 12 13.25 4.28 1.03
CA THR A 12 13.15 3.40 2.19
C THR A 12 14.43 2.62 2.40
N GLY A 13 14.94 2.62 3.64
CA GLY A 13 16.06 1.77 4.04
C GLY A 13 15.66 0.32 4.34
N SER A 14 14.35 0.03 4.37
CA SER A 14 13.84 -1.30 4.73
C SER A 14 13.70 -2.18 3.50
N ARG A 15 14.50 -3.25 3.43
CA ARG A 15 14.44 -4.23 2.34
C ARG A 15 13.08 -4.91 2.26
N GLU A 16 12.45 -5.16 3.39
CA GLU A 16 11.11 -5.76 3.49
C GLU A 16 10.07 -4.91 2.76
N ILE A 17 10.09 -3.60 2.98
CA ILE A 17 9.17 -2.65 2.34
C ILE A 17 9.35 -2.64 0.83
N LYS A 18 10.60 -2.60 0.35
CA LYS A 18 10.91 -2.64 -1.08
C LYS A 18 10.46 -3.95 -1.73
N SER A 19 10.64 -5.07 -1.03
CA SER A 19 10.19 -6.39 -1.48
C SER A 19 8.67 -6.46 -1.57
N GLN A 20 7.96 -5.97 -0.54
CA GLN A 20 6.49 -5.92 -0.51
C GLN A 20 5.93 -5.05 -1.64
N GLN A 21 6.47 -3.86 -1.86
CA GLN A 21 6.07 -2.98 -2.97
C GLN A 21 6.23 -3.69 -4.32
N SER A 22 7.39 -4.33 -4.51
CA SER A 22 7.72 -5.05 -5.74
C SER A 22 6.79 -6.23 -5.97
N GLU A 23 6.36 -6.91 -4.92
CA GLU A 23 5.44 -8.04 -5.00
C GLU A 23 4.01 -7.58 -5.34
N VAL A 24 3.55 -6.49 -4.70
CA VAL A 24 2.24 -5.89 -4.97
C VAL A 24 2.13 -5.45 -6.44
N THR A 25 3.13 -4.74 -6.96
CA THR A 25 3.13 -4.32 -8.37
C THR A 25 3.14 -5.51 -9.32
N ARG A 26 3.91 -6.56 -9.00
CA ARG A 26 3.94 -7.81 -9.80
C ARG A 26 2.60 -8.53 -9.86
N ILE A 27 1.87 -8.59 -8.73
CA ILE A 27 0.55 -9.21 -8.67
C ILE A 27 -0.47 -8.39 -9.48
N LEU A 28 -0.43 -7.07 -9.36
CA LEU A 28 -1.34 -6.17 -10.08
C LEU A 28 -1.08 -6.20 -11.59
N ASP A 29 0.19 -6.19 -11.99
CA ASP A 29 0.62 -6.33 -13.37
C ASP A 29 0.19 -7.68 -13.96
N GLY A 30 0.42 -8.77 -13.22
CA GLY A 30 -0.02 -10.11 -13.62
C GLY A 30 -1.55 -10.27 -13.71
N LYS A 31 -2.32 -9.44 -12.99
CA LYS A 31 -3.79 -9.39 -13.08
C LYS A 31 -4.31 -8.41 -14.13
N ASN A 32 -3.41 -7.70 -14.83
CA ASN A 32 -3.73 -6.64 -15.79
C ASN A 32 -4.68 -5.56 -15.20
N ILE A 33 -4.56 -5.31 -13.90
CA ILE A 33 -5.36 -4.29 -13.22
C ILE A 33 -4.67 -2.95 -13.44
N LYS A 34 -5.42 -1.93 -13.90
CA LYS A 34 -4.89 -0.57 -13.99
C LYS A 34 -4.75 0.01 -12.59
N TYR A 35 -3.53 0.40 -12.22
CA TYR A 35 -3.22 1.04 -10.96
C TYR A 35 -2.35 2.27 -11.16
N GLU A 36 -2.49 3.23 -10.26
CA GLU A 36 -1.68 4.44 -10.17
C GLU A 36 -0.63 4.25 -9.09
N LEU A 37 0.64 4.28 -9.47
CA LEU A 37 1.74 4.18 -8.51
C LEU A 37 2.06 5.59 -7.99
N VAL A 38 1.82 5.80 -6.71
CA VAL A 38 1.97 7.10 -6.06
C VAL A 38 3.18 7.07 -5.14
N ASP A 39 4.21 7.83 -5.45
CA ASP A 39 5.43 7.87 -4.63
C ASP A 39 5.30 8.91 -3.50
N ILE A 40 5.14 8.43 -2.27
CA ILE A 40 5.00 9.28 -1.08
C ILE A 40 6.33 9.94 -0.65
N SER A 41 7.45 9.61 -1.29
CA SER A 41 8.71 10.30 -1.02
C SER A 41 8.84 11.59 -1.80
N GLN A 42 8.05 11.79 -2.86
CA GLN A 42 8.07 13.02 -3.64
C GLN A 42 7.32 14.15 -2.92
N ASP A 43 6.20 13.83 -2.28
CA ASP A 43 5.35 14.82 -1.60
C ASP A 43 4.93 14.38 -0.20
N ASN A 44 5.11 15.29 0.77
CA ASN A 44 4.67 15.08 2.15
C ASN A 44 3.13 14.99 2.26
N ALA A 45 2.39 15.68 1.39
CA ALA A 45 0.93 15.61 1.34
C ALA A 45 0.43 14.20 1.02
N LEU A 46 1.08 13.48 0.09
CA LEU A 46 0.72 12.10 -0.27
C LEU A 46 0.96 11.13 0.90
N ARG A 47 2.03 11.37 1.67
CA ARG A 47 2.33 10.62 2.88
C ARG A 47 1.25 10.83 3.95
N GLU A 48 0.78 12.06 4.12
CA GLU A 48 -0.31 12.39 5.05
C GLU A 48 -1.64 11.79 4.58
N GLU A 49 -1.97 11.88 3.30
CA GLU A 49 -3.17 11.26 2.72
C GLU A 49 -3.15 9.74 2.92
N MET A 50 -2.02 9.08 2.65
CA MET A 50 -1.85 7.65 2.89
C MET A 50 -2.09 7.28 4.36
N ARG A 51 -1.55 8.07 5.30
CA ARG A 51 -1.72 7.84 6.75
C ARG A 51 -3.15 8.07 7.22
N ALA A 52 -3.80 9.10 6.68
CA ALA A 52 -5.19 9.42 6.97
C ALA A 52 -6.12 8.32 6.45
N LYS A 53 -5.93 7.87 5.20
CA LYS A 53 -6.68 6.76 4.59
C LYS A 53 -6.42 5.43 5.30
N ALA A 54 -5.20 5.18 5.75
CA ALA A 54 -4.85 4.01 6.55
C ALA A 54 -5.37 4.09 8.00
N GLY A 55 -5.83 5.27 8.46
CA GLY A 55 -6.20 5.52 9.84
C GLY A 55 -5.05 5.31 10.83
N ASN A 56 -3.80 5.30 10.36
CA ASN A 56 -2.65 4.99 11.18
C ASN A 56 -1.50 5.98 10.92
N PRO A 57 -1.09 6.79 11.92
CA PRO A 57 -0.01 7.76 11.77
C PRO A 57 1.36 7.10 11.55
N LYS A 58 1.49 5.81 11.89
CA LYS A 58 2.67 4.97 11.65
C LYS A 58 2.50 4.05 10.43
N ALA A 59 1.54 4.31 9.55
CA ALA A 59 1.41 3.57 8.30
C ALA A 59 2.71 3.67 7.49
N ILE A 60 3.21 2.51 7.08
CA ILE A 60 4.37 2.35 6.22
C ILE A 60 3.89 1.85 4.85
N PRO A 61 4.51 2.28 3.74
CA PRO A 61 4.23 1.73 2.41
C PRO A 61 4.66 0.24 2.36
N PRO A 62 4.15 -0.57 1.41
CA PRO A 62 3.15 -0.22 0.39
C PRO A 62 1.74 -0.09 0.98
N GLN A 63 0.95 0.88 0.53
CA GLN A 63 -0.47 0.96 0.90
C GLN A 63 -1.36 0.96 -0.33
N ILE A 64 -2.39 0.10 -0.34
CA ILE A 64 -3.30 -0.04 -1.46
C ILE A 64 -4.62 0.63 -1.12
N VAL A 65 -5.04 1.58 -1.95
CA VAL A 65 -6.31 2.30 -1.83
C VAL A 65 -7.06 2.16 -3.15
N ASN A 66 -8.31 1.73 -3.10
CA ASN A 66 -9.19 1.63 -4.25
C ASN A 66 -10.23 2.75 -4.20
N GLY A 67 -9.96 3.87 -4.87
CA GLY A 67 -10.78 5.07 -4.78
C GLY A 67 -10.91 5.57 -3.35
N ASP A 68 -12.08 5.39 -2.75
CA ASP A 68 -12.36 5.76 -1.36
C ASP A 68 -12.12 4.65 -0.34
N HIS A 69 -11.95 3.40 -0.80
CA HIS A 69 -11.76 2.25 0.08
C HIS A 69 -10.28 1.93 0.27
N TYR A 70 -9.82 1.96 1.50
CA TYR A 70 -8.50 1.46 1.86
C TYR A 70 -8.51 -0.09 1.87
N CYS A 71 -7.69 -0.71 1.02
CA CYS A 71 -7.59 -2.18 0.92
C CYS A 71 -6.56 -2.79 1.89
N GLY A 72 -5.65 -1.98 2.43
CA GLY A 72 -4.62 -2.43 3.37
C GLY A 72 -3.25 -2.65 2.75
N VAL A 73 -2.35 -3.19 3.58
CA VAL A 73 -0.97 -3.54 3.24
C VAL A 73 -0.73 -5.02 3.53
N ARG A 74 0.08 -5.68 2.69
CA ARG A 74 0.65 -6.99 3.00
C ARG A 74 1.75 -6.82 4.06
N ALA A 75 1.37 -6.80 5.33
CA ALA A 75 2.32 -6.88 6.43
C ALA A 75 2.94 -8.29 6.44
N LEU A 76 4.09 -8.46 5.77
CA LEU A 76 4.90 -9.67 5.95
C LEU A 76 5.53 -9.61 7.34
N ARG A 77 4.79 -10.04 8.37
CA ARG A 77 5.43 -10.48 9.60
C ARG A 77 6.30 -11.68 9.24
N GLY A 78 7.61 -11.56 9.45
CA GLY A 78 8.57 -12.61 9.20
C GLY A 78 8.13 -13.94 9.83
N GLY A 79 8.10 -14.99 9.01
CA GLY A 79 7.90 -16.37 9.44
C GLY A 79 6.43 -16.77 9.65
N ARG A 80 5.94 -17.63 8.74
CA ARG A 80 4.67 -18.40 8.81
C ARG A 80 3.38 -17.57 8.63
N GLY A 81 2.83 -17.63 7.40
CA GLY A 81 1.39 -17.47 7.17
C GLY A 81 0.80 -16.07 7.30
N GLY A 82 1.49 -15.02 6.80
CA GLY A 82 0.95 -13.66 6.80
C GLY A 82 -0.26 -13.50 5.88
N GLY A 83 -1.47 -13.58 6.44
CA GLY A 83 -2.72 -13.24 5.78
C GLY A 83 -2.87 -11.74 5.55
N TRP A 84 -3.70 -11.36 4.57
CA TRP A 84 -4.05 -9.98 4.28
C TRP A 84 -4.69 -9.34 5.52
N VAL A 85 -4.02 -8.35 6.12
CA VAL A 85 -4.68 -7.42 7.04
C VAL A 85 -5.45 -6.43 6.18
N VAL A 86 -6.60 -6.88 5.67
CA VAL A 86 -7.63 -5.98 5.18
C VAL A 86 -8.08 -5.16 6.38
N GLY A 87 -7.98 -3.85 6.29
CA GLY A 87 -8.59 -2.97 7.27
C GLY A 87 -10.09 -3.19 7.20
N SER A 88 -10.62 -4.06 8.05
CA SER A 88 -12.06 -4.25 8.22
C SER A 88 -12.64 -2.93 8.68
N ASN A 89 -13.22 -2.16 7.77
CA ASN A 89 -14.17 -1.12 8.12
C ASN A 89 -15.55 -1.80 8.22
N PRO A 90 -16.11 -2.02 9.43
CA PRO A 90 -17.51 -2.41 9.52
C PRO A 90 -18.35 -1.23 9.03
N HIS A 91 -19.39 -1.53 8.26
CA HIS A 91 -20.47 -0.60 7.94
C HIS A 91 -21.08 0.00 9.21
#